data_AF-A0A832GKH1-F1
#
_entry.id   AF-A0A832GKH1-F1
#
_cell.length_a   1.000
_cell.length_b   1.000
_cell.length_c   1.000
_cell.angle_alpha   90.00
_cell.angle_beta   90.00
_cell.angle_gamma   90.00
#
_symmetry.space_group_name_H-M   'P 1'
#
loop_
_entity.id
_entity.type
_entity.pdbx_description
1 polymer ?
#
loop_
_entity_poly.entity_id
_entity_poly.type
_entity_poly.pdbx_seq_one_letter_code
_entity_poly.pdbx_strand_id
1 'polypeptide(L)'
;MRETQLRLWESGISESNLCPLRAQLEEQYRPLLSERPELAERVSYRANKELPLLRLYRYKEAFAFTLVQEILQLHKDSQPLQVFDPFCGMGTTLFVSALLGAPAWGVDRLPVGVFVANTLLQILQLELGALLQAYEQLAPQVNQLPEAPVAEDVAIMRVAFDSEVLRELRRWKTAILQLPSPVQEAMLLLFLSILEPCSYTSKDGQFLRMRREKTPANPTELLRERVLM
;
A
#
# COMPACT_ATOMS: atom_id res chain seq x y z
N MET A 1 18.96 32.53 11.76
CA MET A 1 19.24 31.13 11.37
C MET A 1 17.94 30.37 11.56
N ARG A 2 17.43 29.73 10.51
CA ARG A 2 15.99 29.38 10.37
C ARG A 2 15.58 28.23 11.29
N GLU A 3 14.50 28.47 12.02
CA GLU A 3 13.80 27.53 12.88
C GLU A 3 13.14 26.43 12.03
N THR A 4 13.39 25.17 12.35
CA THR A 4 12.76 24.01 11.72
C THR A 4 11.60 23.49 12.56
N GLN A 5 10.49 23.15 11.91
CA GLN A 5 9.20 22.73 12.50
C GLN A 5 9.23 21.45 13.36
N LEU A 6 10.38 20.78 13.51
CA LEU A 6 10.54 19.58 14.35
C LEU A 6 10.48 19.88 15.86
N ARG A 7 10.86 21.09 16.30
CA ARG A 7 10.89 21.46 17.74
C ARG A 7 9.53 21.80 18.36
N LEU A 8 8.45 21.82 17.58
CA LEU A 8 7.10 22.10 18.10
C LEU A 8 6.49 20.88 18.84
N TRP A 9 7.04 19.69 18.66
CA TRP A 9 6.64 18.48 19.39
C TRP A 9 7.56 18.17 20.60
N GLU A 10 8.74 18.78 20.66
CA GLU A 10 9.70 18.62 21.76
C GLU A 10 9.49 19.66 22.87
N SER A 11 8.77 20.75 22.61
CA SER A 11 8.67 21.91 23.52
C SER A 11 7.44 21.90 24.45
N GLY A 12 6.93 20.72 24.81
CA GLY A 12 5.76 20.59 25.69
C GLY A 12 5.88 19.60 26.85
N ILE A 13 6.89 18.73 26.89
CA ILE A 13 7.06 17.77 27.98
C ILE A 13 8.54 17.76 28.38
N SER A 14 8.84 18.19 29.60
CA SER A 14 10.22 18.14 30.13
C SER A 14 10.73 16.69 30.06
N GLU A 15 11.78 16.45 29.28
CA GLU A 15 12.41 15.12 29.09
C GLU A 15 12.81 14.45 30.42
N SER A 16 12.95 15.20 31.51
CA SER A 16 13.31 14.68 32.84
C SER A 16 12.25 13.80 33.51
N ASN A 17 10.96 13.95 33.15
CA ASN A 17 9.85 13.21 33.78
C ASN A 17 9.32 12.03 32.95
N LEU A 18 9.74 11.89 31.69
CA LEU A 18 9.31 10.79 30.82
C LEU A 18 10.05 9.48 31.11
N CYS A 19 11.32 9.56 31.52
CA CYS A 19 12.13 8.38 31.85
C CYS A 19 11.60 7.60 33.08
N PRO A 20 11.21 8.26 34.20
CA PRO A 20 10.62 7.56 35.34
C PRO A 20 9.26 6.93 35.02
N LEU A 21 8.38 7.64 34.30
CA LEU A 21 7.04 7.14 33.96
C LEU A 21 7.10 5.95 33.00
N ARG A 22 7.98 5.99 31.99
CA ARG A 22 8.21 4.86 31.08
C ARG A 22 8.67 3.62 31.86
N ALA A 23 9.64 3.76 32.75
CA ALA A 23 10.15 2.65 33.56
C ALA A 23 9.08 2.10 34.52
N GLN A 24 8.25 2.96 35.11
CA GLN A 24 7.11 2.55 35.94
C GLN A 24 6.08 1.74 35.14
N LEU A 25 5.72 2.20 33.93
CA LEU A 25 4.80 1.47 33.05
C LEU A 25 5.42 0.14 32.60
N GLU A 26 6.70 0.12 32.22
CA GLU A 26 7.39 -1.12 31.85
C GLU A 26 7.35 -2.12 33.00
N GLU A 27 7.64 -1.71 34.23
CA GLU A 27 7.59 -2.61 35.39
C GLU A 27 6.16 -3.07 35.72
N GLN A 28 5.18 -2.16 35.64
CA GLN A 28 3.76 -2.46 35.84
C GLN A 28 3.25 -3.52 34.86
N TYR A 29 3.63 -3.44 33.59
CA TYR A 29 3.16 -4.34 32.54
C TYR A 29 4.10 -5.52 32.27
N ARG A 30 5.34 -5.53 32.80
CA ARG A 30 6.35 -6.60 32.61
C ARG A 30 5.77 -8.02 32.78
N PRO A 31 4.95 -8.33 33.81
CA PRO A 31 4.42 -9.69 33.97
C PRO A 31 3.43 -10.12 32.87
N LEU A 32 2.88 -9.17 32.11
CA LEU A 32 1.98 -9.41 30.99
C LEU A 32 2.71 -9.48 29.64
N LEU A 33 4.00 -9.14 29.60
CA LEU A 33 4.81 -9.15 28.39
C LEU A 33 5.49 -10.51 28.23
N SER A 34 5.49 -11.01 26.99
CA SER A 34 6.26 -12.18 26.58
C SER A 34 7.14 -11.79 25.40
N GLU A 35 8.45 -11.97 25.55
CA GLU A 35 9.39 -11.73 24.46
C GLU A 35 9.31 -12.86 23.42
N ARG A 36 9.14 -12.48 22.15
CA ARG A 36 9.00 -13.38 21.00
C ARG A 36 9.98 -12.97 19.88
N PRO A 37 11.31 -13.05 20.10
CA PRO A 37 12.32 -12.55 19.16
C PRO A 37 12.25 -13.23 17.78
N GLU A 38 11.71 -14.45 17.69
CA GLU A 38 11.48 -15.16 16.43
C GLU A 38 10.48 -14.46 15.50
N LEU A 39 9.68 -13.52 16.01
CA LEU A 39 8.76 -12.72 15.19
C LEU A 39 9.44 -11.51 14.52
N ALA A 40 10.70 -11.21 14.82
CA ALA A 40 11.39 -10.01 14.36
C ALA A 40 11.43 -9.86 12.82
N GLU A 41 11.47 -10.96 12.07
CA GLU A 41 11.45 -10.90 10.60
C GLU A 41 10.04 -10.66 10.03
N ARG A 42 8.99 -10.94 10.83
CA ARG A 42 7.57 -10.88 10.45
C ARG A 42 6.91 -9.54 10.79
N VAL A 43 7.59 -8.67 11.53
CA VAL A 43 7.11 -7.30 11.83
C VAL A 43 7.41 -6.29 10.71
N SER A 44 7.68 -6.77 9.49
CA SER A 44 7.95 -5.90 8.34
C SER A 44 7.36 -6.46 7.04
N TYR A 45 7.19 -5.59 6.04
CA TYR A 45 6.66 -5.93 4.72
C TYR A 45 7.53 -6.92 3.91
N ARG A 46 8.74 -7.27 4.36
CA ARG A 46 9.72 -8.01 3.54
C ARG A 46 9.14 -9.30 2.96
N ALA A 47 8.44 -10.10 3.75
CA ALA A 47 7.84 -11.36 3.31
C ALA A 47 6.64 -11.17 2.35
N ASN A 48 5.96 -10.02 2.40
CA ASN A 48 4.78 -9.75 1.58
C ASN A 48 5.12 -9.54 0.09
N LYS A 49 6.39 -9.30 -0.23
CA LYS A 49 6.86 -9.13 -1.62
C LYS A 49 6.66 -10.37 -2.49
N GLU A 50 6.64 -11.55 -1.86
CA GLU A 50 6.46 -12.83 -2.57
C GLU A 50 4.98 -13.20 -2.73
N LEU A 51 4.08 -12.53 -2.00
CA LEU A 51 2.65 -12.85 -1.97
C LEU A 51 1.89 -12.12 -3.09
N PRO A 52 1.11 -12.81 -3.95
CA PRO A 52 0.53 -12.22 -5.17
C PRO A 52 -0.24 -10.92 -5.00
N LEU A 53 -1.16 -10.86 -4.02
CA LEU A 53 -1.97 -9.66 -3.81
C LEU A 53 -1.24 -8.61 -2.96
N LEU A 54 -0.49 -9.03 -1.95
CA LEU A 54 0.20 -8.09 -1.07
C LEU A 54 1.42 -7.42 -1.73
N ARG A 55 2.00 -8.02 -2.78
CA ARG A 55 3.11 -7.42 -3.54
C ARG A 55 2.67 -6.30 -4.49
N LEU A 56 1.37 -6.17 -4.77
CA LEU A 56 0.84 -5.14 -5.69
C LEU A 56 1.15 -3.72 -5.22
N TYR A 57 1.25 -3.53 -3.90
CA TYR A 57 1.61 -2.25 -3.32
C TYR A 57 2.62 -2.40 -2.18
N ARG A 58 3.81 -1.83 -2.37
CA ARG A 58 4.84 -1.78 -1.33
C ARG A 58 4.51 -0.73 -0.26
N TYR A 59 4.10 -1.19 0.91
CA TYR A 59 3.89 -0.38 2.12
C TYR A 59 4.88 -0.84 3.20
N LYS A 60 5.86 -0.01 3.57
CA LYS A 60 7.03 -0.48 4.35
C LYS A 60 6.69 -0.86 5.79
N GLU A 61 5.71 -0.16 6.34
CA GLU A 61 5.23 -0.24 7.71
C GLU A 61 4.20 -1.38 7.88
N ALA A 62 3.84 -2.09 6.82
CA ALA A 62 2.88 -3.17 6.88
C ALA A 62 3.47 -4.41 7.58
N PHE A 63 2.66 -5.03 8.43
CA PHE A 63 2.98 -6.34 8.99
C PHE A 63 3.07 -7.41 7.91
N ALA A 64 3.88 -8.44 8.15
CA ALA A 64 3.89 -9.62 7.29
C ALA A 64 2.57 -10.40 7.44
N PHE A 65 2.11 -10.98 6.34
CA PHE A 65 0.96 -11.89 6.32
C PHE A 65 1.04 -12.97 7.42
N THR A 66 2.20 -13.59 7.57
CA THR A 66 2.42 -14.70 8.51
C THR A 66 2.32 -14.28 9.98
N LEU A 67 2.71 -13.04 10.31
CA LEU A 67 2.53 -12.52 11.67
C LEU A 67 1.06 -12.42 12.03
N VAL A 68 0.28 -11.78 11.16
CA VAL A 68 -1.17 -11.62 11.37
C VAL A 68 -1.84 -12.99 11.42
N GLN A 69 -1.48 -13.88 10.49
CA GLN A 69 -2.04 -15.22 10.44
C GLN A 69 -1.78 -16.00 11.74
N GLU A 70 -0.56 -15.95 12.26
CA GLU A 70 -0.21 -16.59 13.53
C GLU A 70 -1.04 -16.01 14.69
N ILE A 71 -1.11 -14.68 14.81
CA ILE A 71 -1.87 -14.00 15.87
C ILE A 71 -3.35 -14.40 15.82
N LEU A 72 -3.98 -14.33 14.64
CA LEU A 72 -5.39 -14.67 14.51
C LEU A 72 -5.65 -16.16 14.77
N GLN A 73 -4.72 -17.04 14.39
CA GLN A 73 -4.83 -18.48 14.66
C GLN A 73 -4.74 -18.82 16.15
N LEU A 74 -3.98 -18.05 16.96
CA LEU A 74 -3.96 -18.22 18.41
C LEU A 74 -5.33 -17.98 19.06
N HIS A 75 -6.18 -17.19 18.41
CA HIS A 75 -7.51 -16.82 18.89
C HIS A 75 -8.66 -17.51 18.12
N LYS A 76 -8.36 -18.49 17.26
CA LYS A 76 -9.36 -19.14 16.39
C LYS A 76 -10.52 -19.81 17.16
N ASP A 77 -10.25 -20.26 18.39
CA ASP A 77 -11.22 -20.97 19.23
C ASP A 77 -12.12 -19.99 20.03
N SER A 78 -11.83 -18.69 20.00
CA SER A 78 -12.60 -17.63 20.69
C SER A 78 -13.77 -17.10 19.85
N GLN A 79 -14.67 -17.98 19.41
CA GLN A 79 -15.76 -17.57 18.52
C GLN A 79 -16.89 -16.79 19.22
N PRO A 80 -17.42 -15.70 18.59
CA PRO A 80 -17.02 -15.16 17.29
C PRO A 80 -15.75 -14.30 17.37
N LEU A 81 -14.74 -14.62 16.56
CA LEU A 81 -13.53 -13.81 16.42
C LEU A 81 -13.87 -12.57 15.58
N GLN A 82 -13.69 -11.39 16.16
CA GLN A 82 -13.85 -10.09 15.50
C GLN A 82 -12.56 -9.31 15.63
N VAL A 83 -12.12 -8.68 14.54
CA VAL A 83 -10.83 -8.00 14.47
C VAL A 83 -11.03 -6.51 14.27
N PHE A 84 -10.32 -5.70 15.03
CA PHE A 84 -10.25 -4.27 14.83
C PHE A 84 -8.79 -3.82 14.75
N ASP A 85 -8.43 -3.18 13.64
CA ASP A 85 -7.10 -2.62 13.41
C ASP A 85 -7.17 -1.08 13.34
N PRO A 86 -6.83 -0.35 14.42
CA PRO A 86 -6.93 1.10 14.45
C PRO A 86 -5.88 1.82 13.59
N PHE A 87 -4.92 1.10 13.00
CA PHE A 87 -3.85 1.62 12.14
C PHE A 87 -3.57 0.67 10.97
N CYS A 88 -4.61 0.38 10.20
CA CYS A 88 -4.60 -0.76 9.29
C CYS A 88 -3.64 -0.64 8.10
N GLY A 89 -3.13 0.56 7.80
CA GLY A 89 -2.19 0.80 6.70
C GLY A 89 -2.74 0.30 5.38
N MET A 90 -1.99 -0.57 4.70
CA MET A 90 -2.43 -1.24 3.47
C MET A 90 -3.42 -2.40 3.68
N GLY A 91 -3.80 -2.70 4.93
CA GLY A 91 -4.86 -3.66 5.24
C GLY A 91 -4.43 -5.11 5.39
N THR A 92 -3.15 -5.44 5.66
CA THR A 92 -2.72 -6.84 5.86
C THR A 92 -3.59 -7.55 6.91
N THR A 93 -3.88 -6.88 8.03
CA THR A 93 -4.73 -7.42 9.10
C THR A 93 -6.13 -7.79 8.60
N LEU A 94 -6.76 -6.88 7.85
CA LEU A 94 -8.11 -7.07 7.30
C LEU A 94 -8.13 -8.18 6.25
N PHE A 95 -7.11 -8.19 5.38
CA PHE A 95 -6.97 -9.19 4.32
C PHE A 95 -6.86 -10.60 4.90
N VAL A 96 -5.98 -10.82 5.88
CA VAL A 96 -5.84 -12.14 6.52
C VAL A 96 -7.09 -12.52 7.31
N SER A 97 -7.73 -11.56 7.98
CA SER A 97 -8.99 -11.81 8.70
C SER A 97 -10.08 -12.30 7.75
N ALA A 98 -10.21 -11.67 6.57
CA ALA A 98 -11.15 -12.09 5.53
C ALA A 98 -10.87 -13.52 5.04
N LEU A 99 -9.61 -13.88 4.82
CA LEU A 99 -9.23 -15.25 4.43
C LEU A 99 -9.53 -16.30 5.51
N LEU A 100 -9.56 -15.90 6.78
CA LEU A 100 -9.93 -16.76 7.92
C LEU A 100 -11.42 -16.72 8.24
N GLY A 101 -12.23 -15.96 7.49
CA GLY A 101 -13.67 -15.81 7.72
C GLY A 101 -14.04 -15.00 8.97
N ALA A 102 -13.11 -14.20 9.50
CA ALA A 102 -13.35 -13.33 10.66
C ALA A 102 -13.77 -11.92 10.21
N PRO A 103 -14.90 -11.38 10.70
CA PRO A 103 -15.26 -9.98 10.49
C PRO A 103 -14.17 -9.05 11.00
N ALA A 104 -13.79 -8.08 10.17
CA ALA A 104 -12.72 -7.14 10.51
C ALA A 104 -13.03 -5.71 10.07
N TRP A 105 -12.62 -4.75 10.88
CA TRP A 105 -12.69 -3.32 10.60
C TRP A 105 -11.33 -2.68 10.82
N GLY A 106 -10.98 -1.71 9.99
CA GLY A 106 -9.74 -0.98 10.15
C GLY A 106 -9.90 0.50 9.90
N VAL A 107 -9.06 1.29 10.55
CA VAL A 107 -8.96 2.74 10.37
C VAL A 107 -7.52 3.08 10.04
N ASP A 108 -7.32 4.02 9.12
CA ASP A 108 -6.02 4.62 8.88
C ASP A 108 -6.19 6.09 8.47
N ARG A 109 -5.20 6.92 8.77
CA ARG A 109 -5.21 8.35 8.42
C ARG A 109 -4.87 8.57 6.96
N LEU A 110 -4.07 7.70 6.34
CA LEU A 110 -3.59 7.87 4.98
C LEU A 110 -4.61 7.33 3.97
N PRO A 111 -5.20 8.18 3.11
CA PRO A 111 -6.22 7.74 2.15
C PRO A 111 -5.72 6.66 1.19
N VAL A 112 -4.44 6.69 0.82
CA VAL A 112 -3.84 5.66 -0.04
C VAL A 112 -3.77 4.29 0.64
N GLY A 113 -3.51 4.25 1.95
CA GLY A 113 -3.52 3.00 2.72
C GLY A 113 -4.93 2.41 2.74
N VAL A 114 -5.93 3.23 3.09
CA VAL A 114 -7.35 2.87 3.10
C VAL A 114 -7.82 2.38 1.72
N PHE A 115 -7.42 3.08 0.64
CA PHE A 115 -7.71 2.66 -0.73
C PHE A 115 -7.15 1.26 -1.03
N VAL A 116 -5.87 1.02 -0.73
CA VAL A 116 -5.24 -0.29 -0.96
C VAL A 116 -5.91 -1.37 -0.12
N ALA A 117 -6.18 -1.10 1.16
CA ALA A 117 -6.83 -2.04 2.07
C ALA A 117 -8.21 -2.50 1.54
N ASN A 118 -9.05 -1.55 1.15
CA ASN A 118 -10.37 -1.85 0.57
C ASN A 118 -10.25 -2.59 -0.76
N THR A 119 -9.34 -2.16 -1.64
CA THR A 119 -9.15 -2.77 -2.96
C THR A 119 -8.69 -4.21 -2.84
N LEU A 120 -7.78 -4.54 -1.91
CA LEU A 120 -7.34 -5.93 -1.68
C LEU A 120 -8.51 -6.84 -1.28
N LEU A 121 -9.44 -6.34 -0.46
CA LEU A 121 -10.65 -7.09 -0.08
C LEU A 121 -11.64 -7.23 -1.25
N GLN A 122 -11.77 -6.20 -2.07
CA GLN A 122 -12.62 -6.23 -3.27
C GLN A 122 -12.09 -7.20 -4.33
N ILE A 123 -10.77 -7.30 -4.50
CA ILE A 123 -10.15 -8.25 -5.43
C ILE A 123 -10.51 -9.70 -5.09
N LEU A 124 -10.68 -10.04 -3.81
CA LEU A 124 -11.11 -11.38 -3.39
C LEU A 124 -12.53 -11.75 -3.89
N GLN A 125 -13.32 -10.75 -4.29
CA GLN A 125 -14.69 -10.93 -4.79
C GLN A 125 -14.79 -10.86 -6.32
N LEU A 126 -13.68 -10.56 -7.01
CA LEU A 126 -13.68 -10.50 -8.47
C LEU A 126 -13.67 -11.89 -9.07
N GLU A 127 -14.45 -12.05 -10.14
CA GLU A 127 -14.39 -13.24 -10.98
C GLU A 127 -13.00 -13.39 -11.60
N LEU A 128 -12.53 -14.63 -11.71
CA LEU A 128 -11.26 -14.93 -12.35
C LEU A 128 -11.27 -14.40 -13.80
N GLY A 129 -10.24 -13.61 -14.14
CA GLY A 129 -10.11 -13.03 -15.48
C GLY A 129 -10.81 -11.69 -15.69
N ALA A 130 -11.57 -11.17 -14.71
CA ALA A 130 -12.26 -9.87 -14.85
C ALA A 130 -11.29 -8.72 -15.18
N LEU A 131 -10.09 -8.70 -14.60
CA LEU A 131 -9.07 -7.69 -14.88
C LEU A 131 -8.48 -7.82 -16.28
N LEU A 132 -8.25 -9.06 -16.74
CA LEU A 132 -7.78 -9.32 -18.09
C LEU A 132 -8.82 -8.89 -19.13
N GLN A 133 -10.08 -9.24 -18.92
CA GLN A 133 -11.18 -8.83 -19.79
C GLN A 133 -11.30 -7.30 -19.86
N ALA A 134 -11.19 -6.61 -18.72
CA ALA A 134 -11.20 -5.15 -18.67
C ALA A 134 -10.02 -4.56 -19.45
N TYR A 135 -8.81 -5.12 -19.29
CA TYR A 135 -7.64 -4.70 -20.06
C TYR A 135 -7.85 -4.88 -21.58
N GLU A 136 -8.33 -6.05 -22.02
CA GLU A 136 -8.54 -6.35 -23.43
C GLU A 136 -9.62 -5.46 -24.06
N GLN A 137 -10.62 -5.05 -23.29
CA GLN A 137 -11.62 -4.06 -23.72
C GLN A 137 -11.01 -2.66 -23.90
N LEU A 138 -10.14 -2.23 -22.98
CA LEU A 138 -9.59 -0.88 -22.95
C LEU A 138 -8.40 -0.68 -23.91
N ALA A 139 -7.51 -1.67 -24.02
CA ALA A 139 -6.24 -1.55 -24.75
C ALA A 139 -6.37 -1.07 -26.22
N PRO A 140 -7.36 -1.53 -27.01
CA PRO A 140 -7.52 -1.06 -28.39
C PRO A 140 -7.93 0.42 -28.51
N GLN A 141 -8.54 0.99 -27.47
CA GLN A 141 -9.18 2.31 -27.51
C GLN A 141 -8.40 3.36 -26.73
N VAL A 142 -7.50 2.95 -25.83
CA VAL A 142 -6.80 3.84 -24.89
C VAL A 142 -6.08 4.99 -25.60
N ASN A 143 -5.49 4.74 -26.77
CA ASN A 143 -4.76 5.76 -27.53
C ASN A 143 -5.63 6.90 -28.07
N GLN A 144 -6.95 6.70 -28.13
CA GLN A 144 -7.92 7.67 -28.62
C GLN A 144 -8.54 8.50 -27.48
N LEU A 145 -8.30 8.11 -26.22
CA LEU A 145 -8.88 8.79 -25.06
C LEU A 145 -8.14 10.08 -24.72
N PRO A 146 -8.83 11.04 -24.07
CA PRO A 146 -8.19 12.24 -23.56
C PRO A 146 -7.26 11.90 -22.38
N GLU A 147 -6.22 12.71 -22.21
CA GLU A 147 -5.27 12.57 -21.11
C GLU A 147 -5.87 13.05 -19.77
N ALA A 148 -5.88 12.20 -18.75
CA ALA A 148 -6.30 12.57 -17.40
C ALA A 148 -5.44 13.73 -16.84
N PRO A 149 -5.93 14.59 -15.94
CA PRO A 149 -5.11 15.64 -15.32
C PRO A 149 -3.96 15.06 -14.49
N VAL A 150 -2.87 15.81 -14.42
CA VAL A 150 -1.70 15.56 -13.55
C VAL A 150 -1.59 16.63 -12.48
N ALA A 151 -0.93 16.31 -11.38
CA ALA A 151 -0.63 17.27 -10.32
C ALA A 151 0.54 18.17 -10.75
N GLU A 152 0.26 19.24 -11.48
CA GLU A 152 1.28 20.16 -12.02
C GLU A 152 2.00 20.98 -10.94
N ASP A 153 1.38 21.06 -9.76
CA ASP A 153 1.90 21.63 -8.52
C ASP A 153 2.96 20.71 -7.86
N VAL A 154 3.01 19.44 -8.24
CA VAL A 154 4.00 18.47 -7.75
C VAL A 154 5.23 18.49 -8.65
N ALA A 155 6.31 19.14 -8.19
CA ALA A 155 7.54 19.36 -8.96
C ALA A 155 8.12 18.10 -9.62
N ILE A 156 8.04 16.95 -8.95
CA ILE A 156 8.57 15.69 -9.48
C ILE A 156 7.83 15.21 -10.73
N MET A 157 6.55 15.57 -10.91
CA MET A 157 5.77 15.17 -12.10
C MET A 157 6.35 15.75 -13.40
N ARG A 158 7.07 16.87 -13.33
CA ARG A 158 7.70 17.52 -14.50
C ARG A 158 8.94 16.80 -15.00
N VAL A 159 9.53 15.93 -14.19
CA VAL A 159 10.83 15.30 -14.47
C VAL A 159 10.82 13.79 -14.31
N ALA A 160 9.79 13.22 -13.68
CA ALA A 160 9.72 11.81 -13.35
C ALA A 160 9.50 10.91 -14.56
N PHE A 161 8.87 11.41 -15.62
CA PHE A 161 8.43 10.59 -16.75
C PHE A 161 8.92 11.20 -18.06
N ASP A 162 9.17 10.33 -19.04
CA ASP A 162 9.23 10.74 -20.44
C ASP A 162 7.85 11.29 -20.87
N SER A 163 7.82 12.26 -21.78
CA SER A 163 6.56 12.89 -22.22
C SER A 163 5.60 11.90 -22.89
N GLU A 164 6.12 10.96 -23.66
CA GLU A 164 5.32 9.94 -24.35
C GLU A 164 4.74 8.95 -23.35
N VAL A 165 5.58 8.48 -22.42
CA VAL A 165 5.18 7.57 -21.34
C VAL A 165 4.14 8.23 -20.42
N LEU A 166 4.33 9.50 -20.06
CA LEU A 166 3.38 10.23 -19.23
C LEU A 166 2.03 10.36 -19.94
N ARG A 167 2.02 10.71 -21.23
CA ARG A 167 0.80 10.79 -22.03
C ARG A 167 0.04 9.46 -22.04
N GLU A 168 0.74 8.35 -22.26
CA GLU A 168 0.15 7.02 -22.25
C GLU A 168 -0.44 6.65 -20.88
N LEU A 169 0.30 6.89 -19.80
CA LEU A 169 -0.20 6.70 -18.43
C LEU A 169 -1.46 7.52 -18.14
N ARG A 170 -1.51 8.77 -18.62
CA ARG A 170 -2.67 9.65 -18.45
C ARG A 170 -3.89 9.15 -19.21
N ARG A 171 -3.71 8.58 -20.40
CA ARG A 171 -4.80 7.96 -21.17
C ARG A 171 -5.31 6.68 -20.51
N TRP A 172 -4.41 5.84 -20.01
CA TRP A 172 -4.77 4.66 -19.21
C TRP A 172 -5.55 5.04 -17.96
N LYS A 173 -5.12 6.08 -17.24
CA LYS A 173 -5.87 6.59 -16.08
C LYS A 173 -7.29 7.00 -16.46
N THR A 174 -7.48 7.72 -17.58
CA THR A 174 -8.82 8.05 -18.09
C THR A 174 -9.65 6.80 -18.34
N ALA A 175 -9.08 5.79 -19.01
CA ALA A 175 -9.74 4.54 -19.34
C ALA A 175 -10.20 3.78 -18.09
N ILE A 176 -9.30 3.64 -17.10
CA ILE A 176 -9.53 2.90 -15.86
C ILE A 176 -10.66 3.57 -15.05
N LEU A 177 -10.68 4.90 -14.98
CA LEU A 177 -11.70 5.66 -14.25
C LEU A 177 -13.12 5.56 -14.86
N GLN A 178 -13.27 4.93 -16.03
CA GLN A 178 -14.57 4.65 -16.64
C GLN A 178 -15.09 3.24 -16.34
N LEU A 179 -14.27 2.37 -15.75
CA LEU A 179 -14.67 1.01 -15.39
C LEU A 179 -15.65 1.00 -14.21
N PRO A 180 -16.51 -0.02 -14.09
CA PRO A 180 -17.34 -0.21 -12.92
C PRO A 180 -16.51 -0.70 -11.71
N SER A 181 -16.97 -0.37 -10.51
CA SER A 181 -16.46 -0.98 -9.27
C SER A 181 -16.88 -2.46 -9.19
N PRO A 182 -16.03 -3.39 -8.69
CA PRO A 182 -14.70 -3.17 -8.10
C PRO A 182 -13.52 -3.27 -9.09
N VAL A 183 -13.80 -3.48 -10.38
CA VAL A 183 -12.77 -3.63 -11.41
C VAL A 183 -11.95 -2.34 -11.56
N GLN A 184 -12.59 -1.18 -11.44
CA GLN A 184 -11.94 0.13 -11.45
C GLN A 184 -10.84 0.24 -10.39
N GLU A 185 -11.15 -0.06 -9.14
CA GLU A 185 -10.23 0.07 -8.01
C GLU A 185 -9.07 -0.90 -8.14
N ALA A 186 -9.35 -2.15 -8.52
CA ALA A 186 -8.33 -3.16 -8.78
C ALA A 186 -7.39 -2.75 -9.92
N MET A 187 -7.94 -2.29 -11.05
CA MET A 187 -7.14 -1.78 -12.18
C MET A 187 -6.35 -0.53 -11.80
N LEU A 188 -6.90 0.35 -10.95
CA LEU A 188 -6.19 1.52 -10.45
C LEU A 188 -5.03 1.13 -9.53
N LEU A 189 -5.18 0.10 -8.69
CA LEU A 189 -4.09 -0.44 -7.87
C LEU A 189 -2.97 -1.02 -8.75
N LEU A 190 -3.32 -1.77 -9.78
CA LEU A 190 -2.34 -2.27 -10.76
C LEU A 190 -1.64 -1.11 -11.48
N PHE A 191 -2.38 -0.09 -11.90
CA PHE A 191 -1.83 1.13 -12.49
C PHE A 191 -0.84 1.83 -11.56
N LEU A 192 -1.15 1.97 -10.27
CA LEU A 192 -0.22 2.54 -9.28
C LEU A 192 1.07 1.71 -9.16
N SER A 193 0.98 0.39 -9.32
CA SER A 193 2.13 -0.52 -9.24
C SER A 193 3.14 -0.34 -10.38
N ILE A 194 2.70 0.16 -11.55
CA ILE A 194 3.55 0.34 -12.73
C ILE A 194 4.19 1.72 -12.83
N LEU A 195 3.70 2.72 -12.08
CA LEU A 195 4.20 4.10 -12.14
C LEU A 195 5.70 4.20 -11.90
N GLU A 196 6.22 3.51 -10.88
CA GLU A 196 7.65 3.54 -10.59
C GLU A 196 8.47 2.90 -11.74
N PRO A 197 8.21 1.65 -12.18
CA PRO A 197 8.85 1.07 -13.37
C PRO A 197 8.82 1.93 -14.65
N CYS A 198 7.71 2.61 -14.91
CA CYS A 198 7.53 3.52 -16.05
C CYS A 198 8.11 4.92 -15.84
N SER A 199 8.81 5.17 -14.73
CA SER A 199 9.42 6.48 -14.43
C SER A 199 10.94 6.41 -14.33
N TYR A 200 11.59 7.56 -14.41
CA TYR A 200 12.97 7.79 -14.00
C TYR A 200 13.14 7.87 -12.48
N THR A 201 12.13 7.47 -11.69
CA THR A 201 12.22 7.49 -10.23
C THR A 201 12.46 6.09 -9.66
N SER A 202 13.00 6.06 -8.45
CA SER A 202 13.15 4.85 -7.64
C SER A 202 12.87 5.18 -6.17
N LYS A 203 12.21 4.27 -5.46
CA LYS A 203 11.99 4.39 -4.01
C LYS A 203 13.28 4.15 -3.25
N ASP A 204 13.70 5.13 -2.46
CA ASP A 204 14.87 5.05 -1.60
C ASP A 204 14.53 5.52 -0.17
N GLY A 205 14.23 4.58 0.73
CA GLY A 205 13.85 4.99 2.08
C GLY A 205 12.61 5.90 2.07
N GLN A 206 12.71 7.05 2.72
CA GLN A 206 11.64 8.05 2.78
C GLN A 206 11.55 8.92 1.51
N PHE A 207 12.54 8.85 0.62
CA PHE A 207 12.67 9.77 -0.50
C PHE A 207 12.57 9.07 -1.86
N LEU A 208 12.24 9.86 -2.88
CA LEU A 208 12.35 9.45 -4.28
C LEU A 208 13.70 9.90 -4.82
N ARG A 209 14.40 9.00 -5.52
CA ARG A 209 15.64 9.32 -6.24
C ARG A 209 15.39 9.31 -7.73
N MET A 210 15.95 10.30 -8.42
CA MET A 210 16.01 10.33 -9.88
C MET A 210 17.12 9.40 -10.39
N ARG A 211 16.79 8.60 -11.39
CA ARG A 211 17.61 7.60 -12.08
C ARG A 211 17.43 7.84 -13.58
N ARG A 212 18.19 8.79 -14.13
CA ARG A 212 18.06 9.18 -15.55
C ARG A 212 18.65 8.13 -16.49
N GLU A 213 19.51 7.27 -15.96
CA GLU A 213 20.09 6.10 -16.62
C GLU A 213 19.09 4.94 -16.80
N LYS A 214 17.96 4.98 -16.09
CA LYS A 214 16.93 3.94 -16.15
C LYS A 214 16.14 4.08 -17.45
N THR A 215 15.97 2.98 -18.18
CA THR A 215 15.02 2.88 -19.29
C THR A 215 13.61 2.63 -18.72
N PRO A 216 12.66 3.57 -18.87
CA PRO A 216 11.29 3.36 -18.42
C PRO A 216 10.61 2.21 -19.17
N ALA A 217 9.86 1.38 -18.45
CA ALA A 217 9.05 0.33 -19.08
C ALA A 217 7.87 0.93 -19.86
N ASN A 218 7.38 0.22 -20.89
CA ASN A 218 6.17 0.60 -21.60
C ASN A 218 4.93 0.40 -20.69
N PRO A 219 4.07 1.42 -20.48
CA PRO A 219 2.90 1.30 -19.62
C PRO A 219 1.90 0.23 -20.05
N THR A 220 1.56 0.15 -21.34
CA THR A 220 0.58 -0.80 -21.88
C THR A 220 1.04 -2.24 -21.70
N GLU A 221 2.31 -2.53 -21.99
CA GLU A 221 2.91 -3.87 -21.85
C GLU A 221 2.97 -4.27 -20.37
N LEU A 222 3.48 -3.38 -19.51
CA LEU A 222 3.62 -3.70 -18.09
C LEU A 222 2.26 -3.85 -17.41
N LEU A 223 1.25 -3.06 -17.78
CA LEU A 223 -0.10 -3.24 -17.26
C LEU A 223 -0.69 -4.60 -17.68
N ARG A 224 -0.40 -5.05 -18.91
CA ARG A 224 -0.78 -6.39 -19.39
C ARG A 224 -0.18 -7.49 -18.53
N GLU A 225 1.11 -7.38 -18.18
CA GLU A 225 1.78 -8.33 -17.30
C GLU A 225 1.12 -8.37 -15.91
N ARG A 226 0.69 -7.20 -15.38
CA ARG A 226 0.04 -7.13 -14.07
C ARG A 226 -1.34 -7.77 -14.02
N VAL A 227 -2.12 -7.72 -15.10
CA VAL A 227 -3.45 -8.35 -15.14
C VAL A 227 -3.39 -9.87 -15.38
N LEU A 228 -2.23 -10.40 -15.75
CA LEU A 228 -1.98 -11.84 -15.94
C LEU A 228 -1.39 -12.53 -14.69
N MET A 229 -1.04 -11.77 -13.65
CA MET A 229 -0.54 -12.28 -12.37
C MET A 229 -1.62 -12.91 -11.51
#